data_AF-A0A958XV36-F1
#
_entry.id   AF-A0A958XV36-F1
#
_cell.length_a   1.000
_cell.length_b   1.000
_cell.length_c   1.000
_cell.angle_alpha   90.00
_cell.angle_beta   90.00
_cell.angle_gamma   90.00
#
_symmetry.space_group_name_H-M   'P 1'
#
loop_
_entity.id
_entity.type
_entity.pdbx_description
1 polymer ?
#
loop_
_entity_poly.entity_id
_entity_poly.type
_entity_poly.pdbx_seq_one_letter_code
_entity_poly.pdbx_strand_id
1 'polypeptide(L)'
;MLSRLTRFWWVLVFRGLISILFAVFAFLNPALAFDALILILGIFLVADGATAVFLGARMRGHDDDWWVTLIEGALGMGLGIVALVNPELTAAGLVLVLAVWLLVTGVFEIGTAIKLRKEIDNEWLLGLAGVVSIALGIL
;
A
#
# COMPACT_ATOMS: atom_id res chain seq x y z
N MET A 1 -0.72 -7.29 -34.09
CA MET A 1 -0.97 -7.07 -32.64
C MET A 1 -2.19 -7.84 -32.14
N LEU A 2 -3.34 -7.76 -32.82
CA LEU A 2 -4.58 -8.48 -32.47
C LEU A 2 -4.50 -10.03 -32.55
N SER A 3 -3.62 -10.58 -33.38
CA SER A 3 -3.42 -12.04 -33.52
C SER A 3 -2.70 -12.71 -32.34
N ARG A 4 -2.01 -11.96 -31.46
CA ARG A 4 -1.45 -12.52 -30.21
C ARG A 4 -2.49 -12.58 -29.09
N LEU A 5 -3.43 -11.64 -29.06
CA LEU A 5 -4.53 -11.61 -28.08
C LEU A 5 -5.49 -12.79 -28.27
N THR A 6 -5.79 -13.18 -29.52
CA THR A 6 -6.66 -14.33 -29.81
C THR A 6 -6.04 -15.68 -29.42
N ARG A 7 -4.70 -15.81 -29.45
CA ARG A 7 -4.01 -17.03 -29.02
C ARG A 7 -3.94 -17.18 -27.49
N PHE A 8 -3.88 -16.07 -26.76
CA PHE A 8 -3.81 -16.05 -25.28
C PHE A 8 -5.10 -15.55 -24.61
N TRP A 9 -6.20 -15.41 -25.35
CA TRP A 9 -7.47 -14.91 -24.83
C TRP A 9 -7.97 -15.76 -23.65
N TRP A 10 -7.70 -17.06 -23.69
CA TRP A 10 -8.05 -17.98 -22.63
C TRP A 10 -7.26 -17.72 -21.34
N VAL A 11 -6.01 -17.27 -21.43
CA VAL A 11 -5.21 -16.86 -20.25
C VAL A 11 -5.81 -15.61 -19.60
N LEU A 12 -6.31 -14.66 -20.41
CA LEU A 12 -7.01 -13.48 -19.90
C LEU A 12 -8.31 -13.86 -19.17
N VAL A 13 -9.12 -14.74 -19.77
CA VAL A 13 -10.37 -15.23 -19.15
C VAL A 13 -10.09 -16.02 -17.86
N PHE A 14 -9.11 -16.92 -17.89
CA PHE A 14 -8.73 -17.73 -16.73
C PHE A 14 -8.17 -16.87 -15.59
N ARG A 15 -7.31 -15.89 -15.91
CA ARG A 15 -6.82 -14.91 -14.95
C ARG A 15 -7.96 -14.10 -14.32
N GLY A 16 -8.90 -13.61 -15.14
CA GLY A 16 -10.07 -12.88 -14.67
C GLY A 16 -10.94 -13.72 -13.74
N LEU A 17 -11.18 -14.99 -14.10
CA LEU A 17 -11.93 -15.92 -13.27
C LEU A 17 -11.24 -16.17 -11.92
N ILE A 18 -9.91 -16.38 -11.90
CA ILE A 18 -9.14 -16.51 -10.66
C ILE A 18 -9.26 -15.24 -9.81
N SER A 19 -9.14 -14.06 -10.40
CA SER A 19 -9.26 -12.79 -9.68
C SER A 19 -10.65 -12.61 -9.06
N ILE A 20 -11.72 -13.00 -9.76
CA ILE A 20 -13.09 -12.94 -9.21
C ILE A 20 -13.26 -13.93 -8.05
N LEU A 21 -12.77 -15.17 -8.20
CA LEU A 21 -12.82 -16.14 -7.11
C LEU A 21 -12.05 -15.67 -5.89
N PHE A 22 -10.86 -15.09 -6.09
CA PHE A 22 -10.08 -14.49 -5.01
C PHE A 22 -10.81 -13.31 -4.36
N ALA A 23 -11.44 -12.43 -5.16
CA ALA A 23 -12.23 -11.32 -4.63
C ALA A 23 -13.40 -11.82 -3.78
N VAL A 24 -14.18 -12.78 -4.29
CA VAL A 24 -15.30 -13.39 -3.54
C VAL A 24 -14.80 -14.02 -2.25
N PHE A 25 -13.72 -14.81 -2.30
CA PHE A 25 -13.10 -15.39 -1.11
C PHE A 25 -12.67 -14.30 -0.10
N ALA A 26 -12.08 -13.21 -0.59
CA ALA A 26 -11.65 -12.11 0.26
C ALA A 26 -12.81 -11.39 0.95
N PHE A 27 -13.96 -11.25 0.29
CA PHE A 27 -15.17 -10.69 0.91
C PHE A 27 -15.81 -11.65 1.92
N LEU A 28 -15.74 -12.96 1.69
CA LEU A 28 -16.29 -13.96 2.61
C LEU A 28 -15.43 -14.13 3.87
N ASN A 29 -14.11 -14.00 3.76
CA ASN A 29 -13.20 -14.08 4.88
C ASN A 29 -12.14 -12.96 4.84
N PRO A 30 -12.52 -11.76 5.32
CA PRO A 30 -11.64 -10.58 5.28
C PRO A 30 -10.35 -10.78 6.07
N ALA A 31 -10.40 -11.54 7.18
CA ALA A 31 -9.23 -11.81 8.02
C ALA A 31 -8.17 -12.60 7.25
N LEU A 32 -8.55 -13.73 6.63
CA LEU A 32 -7.62 -14.54 5.84
C LEU A 32 -7.08 -13.78 4.61
N ALA A 33 -7.90 -12.92 4.00
CA ALA A 33 -7.44 -12.07 2.90
C ALA A 33 -6.38 -11.07 3.36
N PHE A 34 -6.59 -10.45 4.53
CA PHE A 34 -5.62 -9.55 5.15
C PHE A 34 -4.31 -10.26 5.48
N ASP A 35 -4.38 -11.46 6.07
CA ASP A 35 -3.18 -12.26 6.37
C ASP A 35 -2.40 -12.62 5.11
N ALA A 36 -3.10 -12.99 4.02
CA ALA A 36 -2.48 -13.26 2.74
C ALA A 36 -1.78 -12.02 2.16
N LEU A 37 -2.40 -10.83 2.29
CA LEU A 37 -1.78 -9.57 1.89
C LEU A 37 -0.52 -9.27 2.71
N ILE A 38 -0.56 -9.47 4.03
CA ILE A 38 0.59 -9.26 4.93
C ILE A 38 1.73 -10.22 4.57
N LEU A 39 1.42 -11.48 4.26
CA LEU A 39 2.41 -12.46 3.84
C LEU A 39 3.09 -12.04 2.52
N ILE A 40 2.30 -11.66 1.51
CA ILE A 40 2.83 -11.21 0.22
C ILE A 40 3.68 -9.95 0.41
N LEU A 41 3.21 -9.00 1.22
CA LEU A 41 3.92 -7.77 1.55
C LEU A 41 5.24 -8.07 2.28
N GLY A 42 5.23 -8.98 3.26
CA GLY A 42 6.41 -9.37 4.03
C GLY A 42 7.49 -9.98 3.15
N ILE A 43 7.12 -10.91 2.26
CA ILE A 43 8.04 -11.49 1.27
C ILE A 43 8.61 -10.41 0.36
N PHE A 44 7.75 -9.51 -0.14
CA PHE A 44 8.17 -8.41 -1.00
C PHE A 44 9.17 -7.48 -0.30
N LEU A 45 8.86 -7.05 0.93
CA LEU A 45 9.72 -6.16 1.72
C LEU A 45 11.07 -6.80 2.06
N VAL A 46 11.10 -8.10 2.33
CA VAL A 46 12.37 -8.83 2.54
C VAL A 46 13.20 -8.86 1.26
N ALA A 47 12.58 -9.16 0.11
CA ALA A 47 13.29 -9.23 -1.17
C ALA A 47 13.79 -7.86 -1.64
N ASP A 48 12.96 -6.83 -1.50
CA ASP A 48 13.31 -5.45 -1.81
C ASP A 48 14.40 -4.93 -0.87
N GLY A 49 14.24 -5.11 0.44
CA GLY A 49 15.24 -4.73 1.44
C GLY A 49 16.58 -5.44 1.25
N ALA A 50 16.58 -6.72 0.90
CA ALA A 50 17.79 -7.45 0.53
C ALA A 50 18.51 -6.84 -0.67
N THR A 51 17.73 -6.43 -1.67
CA THR A 51 18.26 -5.79 -2.89
C THR A 51 18.85 -4.42 -2.55
N ALA A 52 18.14 -3.60 -1.76
CA ALA A 52 18.61 -2.28 -1.33
C ALA A 52 19.87 -2.37 -0.46
N VAL A 53 19.96 -3.33 0.48
CA VAL A 53 21.18 -3.57 1.26
C VAL A 53 22.34 -3.97 0.35
N PHE A 54 22.10 -4.86 -0.62
CA PHE A 54 23.12 -5.28 -1.59
C PHE A 54 23.63 -4.11 -2.44
N LEU A 55 22.73 -3.27 -2.94
CA LEU A 55 23.06 -2.08 -3.72
C LEU A 55 23.82 -1.04 -2.87
N GLY A 56 23.32 -0.72 -1.68
CA GLY A 56 23.98 0.22 -0.76
C GLY A 56 25.39 -0.24 -0.35
N ALA A 57 25.59 -1.55 -0.17
CA ALA A 57 26.91 -2.11 0.10
C ALA A 57 27.86 -2.00 -1.11
N ARG A 58 27.34 -2.07 -2.34
CA ARG A 58 28.11 -1.89 -3.59
C ARG A 58 28.43 -0.44 -3.90
N MET A 59 27.54 0.50 -3.57
CA MET A 59 27.70 1.94 -3.79
C MET A 59 28.64 2.59 -2.75
N ARG A 60 29.04 1.84 -1.72
CA ARG A 60 29.93 2.29 -0.65
C ARG A 60 31.23 2.87 -1.24
N GLY A 61 31.39 4.19 -1.08
CA GLY A 61 32.57 4.94 -1.53
C GLY A 61 32.49 5.52 -2.94
N HIS A 62 31.39 5.36 -3.67
CA HIS A 62 31.17 5.98 -4.99
C HIS A 62 30.10 7.08 -4.95
N ASP A 63 29.01 6.88 -4.20
CA ASP A 63 27.92 7.84 -4.05
C ASP A 63 27.82 8.33 -2.61
N ASP A 64 27.47 9.59 -2.39
CA ASP A 64 27.33 10.18 -1.05
C ASP A 64 26.14 9.60 -0.26
N ASP A 65 25.13 9.07 -0.95
CA ASP A 65 23.86 8.59 -0.36
C ASP A 65 23.81 7.07 -0.13
N TRP A 66 24.95 6.37 -0.28
CA TRP A 66 25.03 4.90 -0.11
C TRP A 66 24.49 4.42 1.25
N TRP A 67 24.70 5.24 2.30
CA TRP A 67 24.29 4.93 3.65
C TRP A 67 22.77 5.03 3.82
N VAL A 68 22.11 5.95 3.11
CA VAL A 68 20.64 6.10 3.13
C VAL A 68 20.01 4.84 2.55
N THR A 69 20.48 4.40 1.38
CA THR A 69 19.99 3.19 0.69
C THR A 69 20.19 1.93 1.54
N LEU A 70 21.33 1.84 2.25
CA LEU A 70 21.62 0.72 3.12
C LEU A 70 20.70 0.69 4.36
N ILE A 71 20.44 1.84 4.99
CA ILE A 71 19.52 1.95 6.13
C ILE A 71 18.09 1.65 5.68
N GLU A 72 17.65 2.21 4.56
CA GLU A 72 16.34 1.95 3.97
C GLU A 72 16.14 0.45 3.73
N GLY A 73 17.11 -0.21 3.09
CA GLY A 73 17.06 -1.64 2.85
C GLY A 73 17.04 -2.48 4.12
N ALA A 74 17.83 -2.11 5.13
CA ALA A 74 17.86 -2.79 6.42
C ALA A 74 16.53 -2.64 7.18
N LEU A 75 15.94 -1.44 7.15
CA LEU A 75 14.63 -1.18 7.75
C LEU A 75 13.53 -1.94 6.99
N GLY A 76 13.52 -1.89 5.65
CA GLY A 76 12.56 -2.62 4.83
C GLY A 76 12.62 -4.13 5.05
N MET A 77 13.83 -4.70 5.09
CA MET A 77 14.03 -6.11 5.42
C MET A 77 13.53 -6.44 6.84
N GLY A 78 13.87 -5.60 7.82
CA GLY A 78 13.43 -5.79 9.20
C GLY A 78 11.90 -5.77 9.33
N LEU A 79 11.24 -4.80 8.69
CA LEU A 79 9.79 -4.72 8.65
C LEU A 79 9.17 -5.92 7.93
N GLY A 80 9.75 -6.39 6.84
CA GLY A 80 9.31 -7.59 6.14
C GLY A 80 9.45 -8.86 7.00
N ILE A 81 10.53 -9.01 7.76
CA ILE A 81 10.70 -10.11 8.72
C ILE A 81 9.64 -10.03 9.82
N VAL A 82 9.39 -8.85 10.39
CA VAL A 82 8.33 -8.66 11.39
C VAL A 82 6.97 -9.06 10.81
N ALA A 83 6.67 -8.68 9.57
CA ALA A 83 5.43 -9.05 8.88
C ALA A 83 5.23 -10.57 8.73
N LEU A 84 6.33 -11.32 8.55
CA LEU A 84 6.26 -12.77 8.40
C LEU A 84 6.20 -13.51 9.74
N VAL A 85 6.84 -12.97 10.78
CA VAL A 85 6.91 -13.61 12.11
C VAL A 85 5.69 -13.27 12.96
N ASN A 86 5.21 -12.03 12.90
CA ASN A 86 4.06 -11.55 13.66
C ASN A 86 3.10 -10.76 12.76
N PRO A 87 2.26 -11.47 11.99
CA PRO A 87 1.28 -10.84 11.11
C PRO A 87 0.30 -9.92 11.85
N GLU A 88 -0.08 -10.24 13.09
CA GLU A 88 -1.00 -9.43 13.89
C GLU A 88 -0.42 -8.05 14.22
N LEU A 89 0.86 -8.00 14.60
CA LEU A 89 1.56 -6.73 14.85
C LEU A 89 1.65 -5.89 13.57
N THR A 90 1.93 -6.53 12.44
CA THR A 90 1.98 -5.84 11.15
C THR A 90 0.60 -5.38 10.69
N ALA A 91 -0.46 -6.16 10.93
CA ALA A 91 -1.83 -5.75 10.68
C ALA A 91 -2.16 -4.47 11.45
N ALA A 92 -1.86 -4.44 12.75
CA ALA A 92 -2.05 -3.25 13.59
C ALA A 92 -1.22 -2.06 13.09
N GLY A 93 0.03 -2.30 12.69
CA GLY A 93 0.89 -1.27 12.10
C GLY A 93 0.34 -0.70 10.80
N LEU A 94 -0.14 -1.55 9.89
CA LEU A 94 -0.75 -1.13 8.63
C LEU A 94 -2.04 -0.32 8.87
N VAL A 95 -2.88 -0.77 9.80
CA VAL A 95 -4.08 -0.03 10.20
C VAL A 95 -3.71 1.33 10.78
N LEU A 96 -2.69 1.42 11.64
CA LEU A 96 -2.23 2.69 12.19
C LEU A 96 -1.71 3.64 11.10
N VAL A 97 -0.93 3.13 10.15
CA VAL A 97 -0.43 3.92 9.02
C VAL A 97 -1.60 4.45 8.18
N LEU A 98 -2.60 3.62 7.89
CA LEU A 98 -3.80 4.02 7.17
C LEU A 98 -4.62 5.05 7.97
N ALA A 99 -4.76 4.88 9.27
CA ALA A 99 -5.45 5.82 10.14
C ALA A 99 -4.78 7.20 10.11
N VAL A 100 -3.46 7.26 10.29
CA VAL A 100 -2.69 8.51 10.20
C VAL A 100 -2.83 9.13 8.81
N TRP A 101 -2.76 8.32 7.74
CA TRP A 101 -2.95 8.80 6.37
C TRP A 101 -4.32 9.47 6.19
N LEU A 102 -5.40 8.80 6.62
CA LEU A 102 -6.75 9.32 6.53
C LEU A 102 -6.94 10.59 7.36
N LEU A 103 -6.39 10.66 8.57
CA LEU A 103 -6.41 11.87 9.38
C LEU A 103 -5.73 13.04 8.66
N VAL A 104 -4.53 12.83 8.13
CA VAL A 104 -3.77 13.84 7.40
C VAL A 104 -4.54 14.28 6.16
N THR A 105 -5.00 13.35 5.33
CA THR A 105 -5.79 13.64 4.13
C THR A 105 -7.06 14.42 4.48
N GLY A 106 -7.80 14.01 5.51
CA GLY A 106 -9.03 14.69 5.88
C GLY A 106 -8.81 16.12 6.36
N VAL A 107 -7.71 16.39 7.08
CA VAL A 107 -7.30 17.76 7.43
C VAL A 107 -7.01 18.58 6.17
N PHE A 108 -6.28 18.02 5.20
CA PHE A 108 -5.99 18.70 3.94
C PHE A 108 -7.25 18.96 3.09
N GLU A 109 -8.18 18.02 3.05
CA GLU A 109 -9.44 18.15 2.31
C GLU A 109 -10.32 19.26 2.91
N ILE A 110 -10.45 19.31 4.24
CA ILE A 110 -11.18 20.38 4.94
C ILE A 110 -10.49 21.74 4.71
N GLY A 111 -9.17 21.80 4.84
CA GLY A 111 -8.41 23.03 4.60
C GLY A 111 -8.58 23.56 3.18
N THR A 112 -8.53 22.66 2.18
CA THR A 112 -8.75 22.99 0.78
C THR A 112 -10.19 23.46 0.52
N ALA A 113 -11.18 22.77 1.09
CA ALA A 113 -12.59 23.15 0.96
C ALA A 113 -12.85 24.58 1.48
N ILE A 114 -12.25 24.96 2.60
CA ILE A 114 -12.39 26.32 3.15
C ILE A 114 -11.73 27.38 2.25
N LYS A 115 -10.58 27.03 1.65
CA LYS A 115 -9.77 27.93 0.83
C LYS A 115 -10.35 28.15 -0.56
N LEU A 116 -10.87 27.10 -1.20
CA LEU A 116 -11.43 27.13 -2.55
C LEU A 116 -12.95 27.36 -2.57
N ARG A 117 -13.52 27.81 -1.45
CA ARG A 117 -14.97 28.02 -1.31
C ARG A 117 -15.60 29.08 -2.24
N LYS A 118 -14.78 29.71 -3.07
CA LYS A 118 -15.20 30.76 -4.01
C LYS A 118 -14.89 30.40 -5.46
N GLU A 119 -14.17 29.30 -5.70
CA GLU A 119 -13.72 28.88 -7.03
C GLU A 119 -14.36 27.55 -7.48
N ILE A 120 -14.98 26.76 -6.59
CA ILE A 120 -15.57 25.45 -6.93
C ILE A 120 -17.05 25.37 -6.54
N ASP A 121 -17.92 25.04 -7.50
CA ASP A 121 -19.38 24.89 -7.28
C ASP A 121 -19.79 23.72 -6.36
N ASN A 122 -18.87 22.78 -6.05
CA ASN A 122 -19.15 21.55 -5.32
C ASN A 122 -18.23 21.33 -4.11
N GLU A 123 -17.81 22.43 -3.48
CA GLU A 123 -16.93 22.48 -2.29
C GLU A 123 -17.41 21.61 -1.12
N TRP A 124 -18.71 21.41 -0.99
CA TRP A 124 -19.31 20.61 0.09
C TRP A 124 -18.92 19.14 0.04
N LEU A 125 -18.71 18.58 -1.17
CA LEU A 125 -18.26 17.18 -1.30
C LEU A 125 -16.83 16.99 -0.80
N LEU A 126 -15.96 17.99 -1.00
CA LEU A 126 -14.59 17.99 -0.48
C LEU A 126 -14.58 18.11 1.05
N GLY A 127 -15.42 18.98 1.61
CA GLY A 127 -15.59 19.08 3.06
C GLY A 127 -16.13 17.77 3.67
N LEU A 128 -17.12 17.14 3.03
CA LEU A 128 -17.69 15.87 3.47
C LEU A 128 -16.69 14.71 3.34
N ALA A 129 -15.92 14.65 2.25
CA ALA A 129 -14.84 13.68 2.10
C ALA A 129 -13.83 13.81 3.25
N GLY A 130 -13.45 15.04 3.61
CA GLY A 130 -12.53 15.28 4.71
C GLY A 130 -13.06 14.85 6.07
N VAL A 131 -14.35 15.11 6.35
CA VAL A 131 -14.99 14.64 7.58
C VAL A 131 -15.07 13.12 7.62
N VAL A 132 -15.45 12.47 6.51
CA VAL A 132 -15.49 11.01 6.41
C VAL A 132 -14.10 10.41 6.60
N SER A 133 -13.08 10.99 5.97
CA SER A 133 -11.69 10.55 6.09
C SER A 133 -11.21 10.63 7.55
N ILE A 134 -11.46 11.74 8.25
CA ILE A 134 -11.14 11.86 9.68
C ILE A 134 -11.90 10.83 10.51
N ALA A 135 -13.21 10.65 10.28
CA ALA A 135 -14.01 9.69 11.01
C ALA A 135 -13.50 8.26 10.83
N LEU A 136 -13.16 7.88 9.59
CA LEU A 136 -12.57 6.59 9.26
C LEU A 136 -11.16 6.43 9.84
N GLY A 137 -10.39 7.51 9.98
CA GLY A 137 -9.06 7.47 10.59
C GLY A 137 -9.09 7.34 12.12
N ILE A 138 -10.21 7.66 12.78
CA ILE A 138 -10.37 7.54 14.25
C ILE A 138 -10.99 6.19 14.64
N LEU A 139 -11.83 5.61 13.79
CA LEU A 139 -12.53 4.34 13.99
C LEU A 139 -11.57 3.14 13.91
#